data_AF-A0A536NQ32-F1
#
_entry.id   AF-A0A536NQ32-F1
#
_cell.length_a   1.000
_cell.length_b   1.000
_cell.length_c   1.000
_cell.angle_alpha   90.00
_cell.angle_beta   90.00
_cell.angle_gamma   90.00
#
_symmetry.space_group_name_H-M   'P 1'
#
loop_
_entity.id
_entity.type
_entity.pdbx_description
1 polymer ?
#
loop_
_entity_poly.entity_id
_entity_poly.type
_entity_poly.pdbx_seq_one_letter_code
_entity_poly.pdbx_strand_id
1 'polypeptide(L)'
;KLEVFIDPQLPRPFLLVVGDTPAAHTLIKLGVTIGYRTCAVHPGALAADFLEADQVIDSLDLAPAQPNPSTWAVVATMGHYDEDAIEALLRYDVAYIGLVASRRRAATVLDVLRGRGISGLERVRRAADSSVGGSQEEIALATLAEIAAERHAHRGRSAIALPETVIDPICGMRVEVKGAMHTLTVGKTTHYFCGAGCLDAFRHTPSPALPTRGRE
;
A
#
# COMPACT_ATOMS: atom_id res chain seq x y z
N LYS A 1 -26.39 -3.26 25.32
CA LYS A 1 -25.19 -3.73 24.59
C LYS A 1 -24.15 -2.63 24.69
N LEU A 2 -22.94 -2.95 25.17
CA LEU A 2 -21.83 -2.01 25.26
C LEU A 2 -21.04 -2.11 23.96
N GLU A 3 -20.96 -1.02 23.20
CA GLU A 3 -20.03 -0.90 22.08
C GLU A 3 -18.75 -0.27 22.61
N VAL A 4 -17.65 -1.01 22.53
CA VAL A 4 -16.33 -0.54 22.95
C VAL A 4 -15.56 -0.14 21.70
N PHE A 5 -15.24 1.15 21.60
CA PHE A 5 -14.36 1.68 20.55
C PHE A 5 -12.93 1.77 21.11
N ILE A 6 -12.00 1.06 20.49
CA ILE A 6 -10.58 1.11 20.82
C ILE A 6 -9.87 1.84 19.68
N ASP A 7 -9.25 2.98 19.99
CA ASP A 7 -8.38 3.72 19.06
C ASP A 7 -6.90 3.48 19.43
N PRO A 8 -6.21 2.51 18.79
CA PRO A 8 -4.84 2.17 19.13
C PRO A 8 -3.87 3.25 18.63
N GLN A 9 -3.20 3.93 19.56
CA GLN A 9 -2.10 4.86 19.27
C GLN A 9 -0.83 4.06 18.92
N LEU A 10 -0.69 3.70 17.64
CA LEU A 10 0.48 2.98 17.14
C LEU A 10 1.64 3.94 16.86
N PRO A 11 2.90 3.53 17.11
CA PRO A 11 4.06 4.32 16.70
C PRO A 11 4.06 4.57 15.19
N ARG A 12 4.69 5.68 14.78
CA ARG A 12 4.87 5.99 13.36
C ARG A 12 5.57 4.81 12.69
N PRO A 13 5.11 4.38 11.50
CA PRO A 13 5.83 3.38 10.72
C PRO A 13 7.27 3.85 10.49
N PHE A 14 8.22 2.92 10.45
CA PHE A 14 9.63 3.25 10.26
C PHE A 14 10.08 2.84 8.86
N LEU A 15 10.50 3.81 8.04
CA LEU A 15 11.08 3.59 6.71
C LEU A 15 12.60 3.70 6.82
N LEU A 16 13.33 2.63 6.49
CA LEU A 16 14.79 2.61 6.46
C LEU A 16 15.23 2.42 5.01
N VAL A 17 16.01 3.36 4.48
CA VAL A 17 16.43 3.36 3.08
C VAL A 17 17.95 3.28 3.00
N VAL A 18 18.46 2.21 2.38
CA VAL A 18 19.89 1.98 2.17
C VAL A 18 20.25 2.39 0.74
N GLY A 19 21.11 3.38 0.58
CA GLY A 19 21.50 3.90 -0.73
C GLY A 19 21.62 5.41 -0.78
N ASP A 20 22.39 5.91 -1.74
CA ASP A 20 22.52 7.33 -2.08
C ASP A 20 22.18 7.56 -3.55
N THR A 21 20.94 7.24 -3.91
CA THR A 21 20.45 7.28 -5.29
C THR A 21 19.23 8.18 -5.37
N PRO A 22 18.86 8.70 -6.56
CA PRO A 22 17.66 9.53 -6.67
C PRO A 22 16.38 8.83 -6.15
N ALA A 23 16.31 7.50 -6.28
CA ALA A 23 15.24 6.71 -5.67
C ALA A 23 15.31 6.72 -4.14
N ALA A 24 16.51 6.57 -3.56
CA ALA A 24 16.70 6.62 -2.11
C ALA A 24 16.29 7.99 -1.53
N HIS A 25 16.76 9.08 -2.13
CA HIS A 25 16.39 10.45 -1.77
C HIS A 25 14.88 10.68 -1.87
N THR A 26 14.28 10.23 -2.96
CA THR A 26 12.82 10.36 -3.17
C THR A 26 12.04 9.56 -2.14
N LEU A 27 12.48 8.35 -1.80
CA LEU A 27 11.85 7.52 -0.76
C LEU A 27 11.87 8.21 0.61
N ILE A 28 13.01 8.79 1.00
CA ILE A 28 13.13 9.56 2.25
C ILE A 28 12.15 10.73 2.25
N LYS A 29 12.18 11.56 1.21
CA LYS A 29 11.31 12.74 1.09
C LYS A 29 9.83 12.38 1.12
N LEU A 30 9.42 11.37 0.35
CA LEU A 30 8.04 10.91 0.35
C LEU A 30 7.65 10.30 1.69
N GLY A 31 8.53 9.49 2.30
CA GLY A 31 8.31 8.88 3.61
C GLY A 31 8.01 9.92 4.69
N VAL A 32 8.81 10.97 4.77
CA VAL A 32 8.58 12.12 5.65
C VAL A 32 7.23 12.77 5.37
N THR A 33 6.94 13.03 4.09
CA THR A 33 5.68 13.67 3.64
C THR A 33 4.44 12.90 4.10
N ILE A 34 4.49 11.56 4.09
CA ILE A 34 3.36 10.70 4.47
C ILE A 34 3.41 10.24 5.94
N GLY A 35 4.30 10.83 6.75
CA GLY A 35 4.34 10.67 8.21
C GLY A 35 5.08 9.44 8.73
N TYR A 36 6.02 8.88 7.95
CA TYR A 36 6.92 7.83 8.44
C TYR A 36 8.05 8.47 9.25
N ARG A 37 8.53 7.76 10.27
CA ARG A 37 9.89 7.99 10.76
C ARG A 37 10.84 7.49 9.66
N THR A 38 11.87 8.23 9.31
CA THR A 38 12.79 7.86 8.23
C THR A 38 14.23 7.73 8.70
N CYS A 39 14.97 6.78 8.12
CA CYS A 39 16.41 6.67 8.30
C CYS A 39 17.08 6.43 6.95
N ALA A 40 17.98 7.31 6.56
CA ALA A 40 18.86 7.13 5.42
C ALA A 40 20.15 6.43 5.87
N VAL A 41 20.59 5.43 5.11
CA VAL A 41 21.79 4.65 5.40
C VAL A 41 22.64 4.60 4.15
N HIS A 42 23.85 5.14 4.23
CA HIS A 42 24.80 5.07 3.15
C HIS A 42 26.24 5.17 3.68
N PRO A 43 27.14 4.23 3.33
CA PRO A 43 28.54 4.31 3.74
C PRO A 43 29.18 5.66 3.38
N GLY A 44 29.60 6.43 4.39
CA GLY A 44 30.21 7.75 4.24
C GLY A 44 29.24 8.93 4.14
N ALA A 45 27.92 8.71 4.29
CA ALA A 45 26.95 9.81 4.25
C ALA A 45 27.07 10.77 5.42
N LEU A 46 26.80 12.03 5.14
CA LEU A 46 26.66 13.12 6.09
C LEU A 46 25.19 13.46 6.29
N ALA A 47 24.85 14.04 7.45
CA ALA A 47 23.50 14.53 7.70
C ALA A 47 23.02 15.56 6.66
N ALA A 48 23.95 16.30 6.06
CA ALA A 48 23.66 17.27 5.01
C ALA A 48 23.23 16.62 3.67
N ASP A 49 23.53 15.34 3.46
CA ASP A 49 23.16 14.63 2.23
C ASP A 49 21.66 14.30 2.22
N PHE A 50 21.07 14.08 3.40
CA PHE A 50 19.65 13.75 3.56
C PHE A 50 18.97 14.68 4.58
N LEU A 51 18.77 15.95 4.19
CA LEU A 51 18.24 17.00 5.08
C LEU A 51 16.84 16.68 5.64
N GLU A 52 16.02 15.94 4.89
CA GLU A 52 14.68 15.56 5.31
C GLU A 52 14.65 14.33 6.23
N ALA A 53 15.73 13.53 6.30
CA ALA A 53 15.70 12.29 7.09
C ALA A 53 15.69 12.57 8.61
N ASP A 54 14.92 11.79 9.39
CA ASP A 54 14.98 11.89 10.85
C ASP A 54 16.32 11.40 11.41
N GLN A 55 17.00 10.52 10.67
CA GLN A 55 18.29 9.94 11.04
C GLN A 55 19.11 9.60 9.79
N VAL A 56 20.42 9.85 9.83
CA VAL A 56 21.38 9.41 8.80
C VAL A 56 22.44 8.53 9.45
N ILE A 57 22.73 7.38 8.84
CA ILE A 57 23.77 6.45 9.27
C ILE A 57 24.80 6.31 8.14
N ASP A 58 26.06 6.52 8.48
CA ASP A 58 27.21 6.58 7.57
C ASP A 58 27.88 5.22 7.32
N SER A 59 27.22 4.12 7.69
CA SER A 59 27.75 2.77 7.60
C SER A 59 26.63 1.74 7.50
N LEU A 60 26.97 0.48 7.23
CA LEU A 60 26.00 -0.63 7.25
C LEU A 60 25.78 -1.23 8.65
N ASP A 61 26.33 -0.61 9.71
CA ASP A 61 25.93 -0.94 11.08
C ASP A 61 24.58 -0.28 11.40
N LEU A 62 23.50 -1.07 11.29
CA LEU A 62 22.14 -0.59 11.47
C LEU A 62 21.71 -0.49 12.94
N ALA A 63 22.57 -0.88 13.90
CA ALA A 63 22.21 -0.86 15.32
C ALA A 63 21.67 0.50 15.81
N PRO A 64 22.22 1.66 15.40
CA PRO A 64 21.71 2.98 15.81
C PRO A 64 20.29 3.29 15.32
N ALA A 65 19.84 2.66 14.23
CA ALA A 65 18.47 2.83 13.72
C ALA A 65 17.43 2.05 14.53
N GLN A 66 17.87 1.04 15.29
CA GLN A 66 17.04 0.07 16.01
C GLN A 66 15.92 -0.54 15.14
N PRO A 67 16.26 -1.24 14.03
CA PRO A 67 15.27 -1.92 13.21
C PRO A 67 14.46 -2.93 14.03
N ASN A 68 13.16 -3.00 13.76
CA ASN A 68 12.18 -3.78 14.51
C ASN A 68 11.05 -4.28 13.58
N PRO A 69 10.10 -5.09 14.07
CA PRO A 69 9.05 -5.68 13.22
C PRO A 69 8.07 -4.69 12.58
N SER A 70 8.17 -3.39 12.86
CA SER A 70 7.43 -2.32 12.16
C SER A 70 8.31 -1.51 11.18
N THR A 71 9.51 -2.00 10.89
CA THR A 71 10.48 -1.38 9.96
C THR A 71 10.28 -1.89 8.55
N TRP A 72 10.22 -0.97 7.60
CA TRP A 72 10.07 -1.21 6.17
C TRP A 72 11.39 -0.80 5.52
N ALA A 73 12.22 -1.77 5.17
CA ALA A 73 13.56 -1.52 4.65
C ALA A 73 13.59 -1.59 3.12
N VAL A 74 14.27 -0.62 2.49
CA VAL A 74 14.48 -0.59 1.05
C VAL A 74 15.96 -0.44 0.74
N VAL A 75 16.48 -1.32 -0.12
CA VAL A 75 17.84 -1.28 -0.65
C VAL A 75 17.77 -0.69 -2.05
N ALA A 76 18.32 0.51 -2.22
CA ALA A 76 18.32 1.28 -3.45
C ALA A 76 19.73 1.78 -3.78
N THR A 77 20.70 0.85 -3.89
CA THR A 77 22.13 1.18 -4.07
C THR A 77 22.58 1.24 -5.52
N MET A 78 21.70 0.93 -6.48
CA MET A 78 22.05 0.72 -7.90
C MET A 78 23.15 -0.34 -8.11
N GLY A 79 23.22 -1.36 -7.25
CA GLY A 79 24.13 -2.49 -7.45
C GLY A 79 25.53 -2.34 -6.86
N HIS A 80 25.83 -1.25 -6.16
CA HIS A 80 27.18 -1.03 -5.60
C HIS A 80 27.49 -1.94 -4.41
N TYR A 81 26.52 -2.19 -3.53
CA TYR A 81 26.69 -2.97 -2.30
C TYR A 81 25.36 -3.60 -1.85
N ASP A 82 24.54 -4.06 -2.80
CA ASP A 82 23.22 -4.66 -2.52
C ASP A 82 23.34 -5.88 -1.60
N GLU A 83 24.32 -6.74 -1.87
CA GLU A 83 24.58 -7.96 -1.10
C GLU A 83 24.85 -7.63 0.37
N ASP A 84 25.77 -6.71 0.65
CA ASP A 84 26.17 -6.35 2.02
C ASP A 84 25.04 -5.61 2.75
N ALA A 85 24.27 -4.77 2.04
CA ALA A 85 23.09 -4.10 2.59
C ALA A 85 21.99 -5.08 3.01
N ILE A 86 21.69 -6.07 2.15
CA ILE A 86 20.69 -7.11 2.46
C ILE A 86 21.17 -7.98 3.61
N GLU A 87 22.45 -8.38 3.61
CA GLU A 87 23.03 -9.17 4.70
C GLU A 87 22.91 -8.44 6.05
N ALA A 88 23.17 -7.13 6.08
CA ALA A 88 23.01 -6.31 7.28
C ALA A 88 21.54 -6.28 7.76
N LEU A 89 20.59 -6.14 6.84
CA LEU A 89 19.15 -6.11 7.15
C LEU A 89 18.59 -7.45 7.66
N LEU A 90 19.08 -8.57 7.13
CA LEU A 90 18.61 -9.92 7.50
C LEU A 90 18.93 -10.30 8.95
N ARG A 91 19.85 -9.57 9.61
CA ARG A 91 20.15 -9.71 11.04
C ARG A 91 19.00 -9.24 11.95
N TYR A 92 18.04 -8.51 11.40
CA TYR A 92 16.91 -7.94 12.14
C TYR A 92 15.58 -8.56 11.70
N ASP A 93 14.65 -8.63 12.64
CA ASP A 93 13.26 -8.96 12.35
C ASP A 93 12.51 -7.70 11.95
N VAL A 94 12.47 -7.43 10.64
CA VAL A 94 11.81 -6.28 10.02
C VAL A 94 10.61 -6.74 9.18
N ALA A 95 9.63 -5.84 9.01
CA ALA A 95 8.38 -6.13 8.31
C ALA A 95 8.58 -6.44 6.82
N TYR A 96 9.55 -5.77 6.20
CA TYR A 96 9.75 -5.80 4.75
C TYR A 96 11.21 -5.50 4.40
N ILE A 97 11.75 -6.23 3.42
CA ILE A 97 13.05 -5.97 2.79
C ILE A 97 12.83 -5.95 1.28
N GLY A 98 12.83 -4.77 0.69
CA GLY A 98 12.68 -4.57 -0.75
C GLY A 98 14.01 -4.18 -1.40
N LEU A 99 14.38 -4.85 -2.48
CA LEU A 99 15.53 -4.51 -3.31
C LEU A 99 15.06 -3.80 -4.58
N VAL A 100 15.46 -2.54 -4.75
CA VAL A 100 15.28 -1.78 -5.99
C VAL A 100 16.32 -2.25 -7.01
N ALA A 101 15.94 -3.22 -7.83
CA ALA A 101 16.78 -3.77 -8.88
C ALA A 101 15.94 -4.38 -10.01
N SER A 102 16.59 -4.68 -11.14
CA SER A 102 15.97 -5.52 -12.18
C SER A 102 15.81 -6.96 -11.68
N ARG A 103 14.90 -7.73 -12.30
CA ARG A 103 14.73 -9.16 -11.98
C ARG A 103 16.04 -9.95 -12.08
N ARG A 104 16.82 -9.69 -13.13
CA ARG A 104 18.13 -10.33 -13.35
C ARG A 104 19.10 -9.98 -12.22
N ARG A 105 19.23 -8.70 -11.86
CA ARG A 105 20.15 -8.27 -10.78
C ARG A 105 19.72 -8.83 -9.43
N ALA A 106 18.43 -8.79 -9.10
CA ALA A 106 17.90 -9.36 -7.87
C ALA A 106 18.22 -10.86 -7.75
N ALA A 107 18.03 -11.63 -8.82
CA ALA A 107 18.42 -13.04 -8.85
C ALA A 107 19.92 -13.24 -8.60
N THR A 108 20.78 -12.45 -9.26
CA THR A 108 22.24 -12.50 -9.05
C THR A 108 22.63 -12.19 -7.59
N VAL A 109 22.04 -11.15 -6.99
CA VAL A 109 22.30 -10.77 -5.59
C VAL A 109 21.93 -11.92 -4.65
N LEU A 110 20.74 -12.52 -4.83
CA LEU A 110 20.29 -13.65 -4.02
C LEU A 110 21.17 -14.90 -4.20
N ASP A 111 21.65 -15.16 -5.41
CA ASP A 111 22.57 -16.28 -5.67
C ASP A 111 23.92 -16.08 -4.98
N VAL A 112 24.47 -14.87 -5.00
CA VAL A 112 25.72 -14.53 -4.29
C VAL A 112 25.53 -14.72 -2.78
N LEU A 113 24.44 -14.20 -2.20
CA LEU A 113 24.15 -14.34 -0.78
C LEU A 113 23.94 -15.81 -0.38
N ARG A 114 23.29 -16.60 -1.24
CA ARG A 114 23.15 -18.05 -1.02
C ARG A 114 24.51 -18.74 -1.03
N GLY A 115 25.41 -18.35 -1.94
CA GLY A 115 26.79 -18.84 -1.99
C GLY A 115 27.61 -18.47 -0.75
N ARG A 116 27.31 -17.35 -0.09
CA ARG A 116 27.89 -16.94 1.20
C ARG A 116 27.30 -17.69 2.40
N GLY A 117 26.27 -18.52 2.21
CA GLY A 117 25.60 -19.25 3.29
C GLY A 117 24.62 -18.40 4.12
N ILE A 118 24.15 -17.27 3.58
CA ILE A 118 23.18 -16.41 4.27
C ILE A 118 21.79 -17.04 4.24
N SER A 119 21.14 -17.11 5.40
CA SER A 119 19.75 -17.56 5.59
C SER A 119 18.76 -16.40 5.57
N GLY A 120 17.46 -16.68 5.38
CA GLY A 120 16.40 -15.66 5.43
C GLY A 120 16.14 -14.96 4.09
N LEU A 121 16.73 -15.45 2.99
CA LEU A 121 16.63 -14.84 1.66
C LEU A 121 15.19 -14.80 1.12
N GLU A 122 14.31 -15.68 1.61
CA GLU A 122 12.88 -15.69 1.28
C GLU A 122 12.14 -14.42 1.75
N ARG A 123 12.72 -13.65 2.68
CA ARG A 123 12.19 -12.38 3.16
C ARG A 123 12.50 -11.21 2.22
N VAL A 124 13.44 -11.38 1.29
CA VAL A 124 13.88 -10.34 0.36
C VAL A 124 13.00 -10.36 -0.88
N ARG A 125 12.41 -9.21 -1.20
CA ARG A 125 11.55 -9.02 -2.38
C ARG A 125 12.18 -8.06 -3.36
N ARG A 126 11.82 -8.15 -4.65
CA ARG A 126 12.13 -7.08 -5.60
C ARG A 126 11.11 -5.97 -5.37
N ALA A 127 11.60 -4.78 -5.01
CA ALA A 127 10.75 -3.62 -4.79
C ALA A 127 10.15 -3.12 -6.12
N ALA A 128 8.97 -2.51 -6.01
CA ALA A 128 8.22 -1.96 -7.14
C ALA A 128 8.00 -3.00 -8.24
N ASP A 129 7.59 -4.21 -7.83
CA ASP A 129 7.52 -5.39 -8.70
C ASP A 129 6.55 -5.16 -9.89
N SER A 130 5.53 -4.32 -9.67
CA SER A 130 4.51 -3.92 -10.66
C SER A 130 4.90 -2.72 -11.54
N SER A 131 6.01 -2.03 -11.26
CA SER A 131 6.49 -0.91 -12.07
C SER A 131 7.35 -1.43 -13.23
N VAL A 132 7.02 -1.00 -14.45
CA VAL A 132 7.80 -1.32 -15.65
C VAL A 132 8.22 -0.01 -16.29
N GLY A 133 9.54 0.26 -16.34
CA GLY A 133 10.13 1.27 -17.22
C GLY A 133 9.99 2.74 -16.79
N GLY A 134 10.05 3.05 -15.50
CA GLY A 134 9.98 4.42 -14.98
C GLY A 134 11.30 5.02 -14.51
N SER A 135 11.28 6.32 -14.16
CA SER A 135 12.41 7.02 -13.52
C SER A 135 12.68 6.50 -12.10
N GLN A 136 13.80 6.90 -11.51
CA GLN A 136 14.14 6.53 -10.12
C GLN A 136 13.09 7.06 -9.12
N GLU A 137 12.54 8.25 -9.38
CA GLU A 137 11.48 8.87 -8.59
C GLU A 137 10.15 8.09 -8.71
N GLU A 138 9.81 7.63 -9.91
CA GLU A 138 8.62 6.78 -10.13
C GLU A 138 8.79 5.41 -9.47
N ILE A 139 9.99 4.84 -9.51
CA ILE A 139 10.33 3.60 -8.80
C ILE A 139 10.22 3.79 -7.28
N ALA A 140 10.69 4.91 -6.75
CA ALA A 140 10.54 5.27 -5.34
C ALA A 140 9.07 5.38 -4.94
N LEU A 141 8.26 6.09 -5.74
CA LEU A 141 6.82 6.20 -5.52
C LEU A 141 6.13 4.84 -5.55
N ALA A 142 6.42 4.00 -6.54
CA ALA A 142 5.85 2.66 -6.66
C ALA A 142 6.25 1.76 -5.48
N THR A 143 7.51 1.85 -5.03
CA THR A 143 8.00 1.12 -3.85
C THR A 143 7.26 1.54 -2.59
N LEU A 144 7.09 2.84 -2.38
CA LEU A 144 6.38 3.34 -1.20
C LEU A 144 4.88 3.01 -1.23
N ALA A 145 4.28 2.98 -2.42
CA ALA A 145 2.90 2.52 -2.61
C ALA A 145 2.74 1.03 -2.27
N GLU A 146 3.69 0.19 -2.70
CA GLU A 146 3.76 -1.23 -2.34
C GLU A 146 3.85 -1.41 -0.81
N ILE A 147 4.78 -0.70 -0.16
CA ILE A 147 4.94 -0.68 1.31
C ILE A 147 3.64 -0.28 2.00
N ALA A 148 2.97 0.78 1.52
CA ALA A 148 1.72 1.24 2.10
C ALA A 148 0.60 0.19 1.98
N ALA A 149 0.51 -0.50 0.84
CA ALA A 149 -0.47 -1.55 0.61
C ALA A 149 -0.22 -2.77 1.51
N GLU A 150 1.02 -3.24 1.60
CA GLU A 150 1.42 -4.36 2.47
C GLU A 150 1.17 -4.02 3.94
N ARG A 151 1.53 -2.82 4.39
CA ARG A 151 1.26 -2.36 5.76
C ARG A 151 -0.22 -2.37 6.10
N HIS A 152 -1.08 -1.99 5.14
CA HIS A 152 -2.52 -2.02 5.35
C HIS A 152 -3.08 -3.45 5.41
N ALA A 153 -2.53 -4.37 4.61
CA ALA A 153 -2.87 -5.80 4.69
C ALA A 153 -2.43 -6.40 6.05
N HIS A 154 -1.23 -6.06 6.53
CA HIS A 154 -0.70 -6.50 7.82
C HIS A 154 -1.50 -6.00 9.03
N ARG A 155 -2.13 -4.81 8.95
CA ARG A 155 -2.97 -4.26 10.02
C ARG A 155 -4.37 -4.88 10.10
N GLY A 156 -4.71 -5.78 9.17
CA GLY A 156 -6.05 -6.33 9.03
C GLY A 156 -6.98 -5.31 8.38
N ARG A 157 -7.53 -5.66 7.21
CA ARG A 157 -8.56 -4.84 6.56
C ARG A 157 -9.87 -5.03 7.32
N SER A 158 -10.35 -4.01 8.01
CA SER A 158 -11.81 -3.90 8.21
C SER A 158 -12.39 -3.45 6.88
N ALA A 159 -12.81 -4.40 6.05
CA ALA A 159 -13.53 -4.07 4.83
C ALA A 159 -14.81 -3.32 5.24
N ILE A 160 -14.88 -2.04 4.87
CA ILE A 160 -16.16 -1.33 4.92
C ILE A 160 -17.00 -1.99 3.84
N ALA A 161 -18.00 -2.78 4.25
CA ALA A 161 -18.97 -3.34 3.32
C ALA A 161 -19.66 -2.15 2.63
N LEU A 162 -19.46 -2.03 1.32
CA LEU A 162 -20.22 -1.05 0.54
C LEU A 162 -21.71 -1.39 0.69
N PRO A 163 -22.58 -0.38 0.89
CA PRO A 163 -24.00 -0.62 0.98
C PRO A 163 -24.47 -1.28 -0.32
N GLU A 164 -25.23 -2.36 -0.20
CA GLU A 164 -25.89 -2.99 -1.33
C GLU A 164 -26.82 -1.96 -1.96
N THR A 165 -26.60 -1.65 -3.24
CA THR A 165 -27.42 -0.70 -4.00
C THR A 165 -28.09 -1.41 -5.17
N VAL A 166 -29.32 -1.00 -5.46
CA VAL A 166 -30.12 -1.47 -6.59
C VAL A 166 -30.56 -0.28 -7.43
N ILE A 167 -30.92 -0.53 -8.69
CA ILE A 167 -31.39 0.51 -9.60
C ILE A 167 -32.91 0.66 -9.45
N ASP A 168 -33.37 1.89 -9.21
CA ASP A 168 -34.79 2.23 -9.30
C ASP A 168 -35.28 1.96 -10.74
N PRO A 169 -36.27 1.08 -10.94
CA PRO A 169 -36.71 0.67 -12.27
C PRO A 169 -37.45 1.78 -13.05
N ILE A 170 -37.81 2.89 -12.41
CA ILE A 170 -38.51 4.02 -13.04
C ILE A 170 -37.52 5.07 -13.53
N CYS A 171 -36.58 5.50 -12.69
CA CYS A 171 -35.70 6.63 -12.99
C CYS A 171 -34.23 6.25 -13.23
N GLY A 172 -33.82 5.01 -12.93
CA GLY A 172 -32.44 4.56 -13.06
C GLY A 172 -31.50 5.01 -11.93
N MET A 173 -32.01 5.67 -10.89
CA MET A 173 -31.21 6.11 -9.74
C MET A 173 -30.78 4.91 -8.89
N ARG A 174 -29.55 4.94 -8.35
CA ARG A 174 -29.07 3.94 -7.37
C ARG A 174 -29.69 4.21 -6.00
N VAL A 175 -30.27 3.17 -5.40
CA VAL A 175 -30.93 3.21 -4.09
C VAL A 175 -30.26 2.18 -3.18
N GLU A 176 -29.90 2.59 -1.97
CA GLU A 176 -29.37 1.67 -0.95
C GLU A 176 -30.49 0.76 -0.43
N VAL A 177 -30.28 -0.55 -0.47
CA VAL A 177 -31.27 -1.58 -0.07
C VAL A 177 -31.56 -1.48 1.44
N LYS A 178 -30.51 -1.33 2.24
CA LYS A 178 -30.61 -1.29 3.69
C LYS A 178 -31.15 0.07 4.13
N GLY A 179 -32.39 0.09 4.63
CA GLY A 179 -33.05 1.33 5.09
C GLY A 179 -33.82 2.07 4.00
N ALA A 180 -33.98 1.48 2.81
CA ALA A 180 -34.85 2.04 1.77
C ALA A 180 -36.28 2.24 2.30
N MET A 181 -36.71 3.49 2.38
CA MET A 181 -38.05 3.85 2.86
C MET A 181 -39.15 3.49 1.84
N HIS A 182 -38.79 3.37 0.56
CA HIS A 182 -39.75 3.26 -0.54
C HIS A 182 -39.52 1.93 -1.26
N THR A 183 -40.29 0.92 -0.89
CA THR A 183 -40.17 -0.44 -1.43
C THR A 183 -41.54 -1.01 -1.78
N LEU A 184 -41.57 -1.91 -2.77
CA LEU A 184 -42.78 -2.64 -3.15
C LEU A 184 -42.42 -4.07 -3.52
N THR A 185 -43.09 -5.05 -2.90
CA THR A 185 -42.91 -6.47 -3.25
C THR A 185 -43.99 -6.90 -4.25
N VAL A 186 -43.58 -7.38 -5.42
CA VAL A 186 -44.47 -7.94 -6.45
C VAL A 186 -44.09 -9.41 -6.67
N GLY A 187 -44.97 -10.32 -6.27
CA GLY A 187 -44.67 -11.76 -6.27
C GLY A 187 -43.52 -12.09 -5.32
N LYS A 188 -42.39 -12.54 -5.86
CA LYS A 188 -41.17 -12.87 -5.10
C LYS A 188 -40.08 -11.79 -5.16
N THR A 189 -40.32 -10.71 -5.89
CA THR A 189 -39.30 -9.66 -6.14
C THR A 189 -39.64 -8.40 -5.35
N THR A 190 -38.67 -7.90 -4.57
CA THR A 190 -38.78 -6.59 -3.90
C THR A 190 -38.14 -5.53 -4.78
N HIS A 191 -38.91 -4.51 -5.16
CA HIS A 191 -38.44 -3.34 -5.87
C HIS A 191 -38.17 -2.20 -4.89
N TYR A 192 -37.15 -1.40 -5.18
CA TYR A 192 -36.68 -0.30 -4.34
C TYR A 192 -36.69 0.98 -5.18
N PHE A 193 -37.13 2.08 -4.57
CA PHE A 193 -37.37 3.32 -5.27
C PHE A 193 -36.65 4.48 -4.59
N CYS A 194 -36.21 5.46 -5.39
CA CYS A 194 -35.48 6.63 -4.91
C CYS A 194 -36.38 7.59 -4.12
N GLY A 195 -37.71 7.48 -4.27
CA GLY A 195 -38.68 8.27 -3.54
C GLY A 195 -40.13 7.91 -3.86
N ALA A 196 -41.07 8.57 -3.18
CA ALA A 196 -42.51 8.32 -3.28
C ALA A 196 -43.05 8.41 -4.70
N GLY A 197 -42.59 9.38 -5.49
CA GLY A 197 -43.02 9.55 -6.89
C GLY A 197 -42.70 8.35 -7.77
N CYS A 198 -41.52 7.74 -7.64
CA CYS A 198 -41.16 6.54 -8.43
C CYS A 198 -41.94 5.30 -7.96
N LEU A 199 -42.17 5.16 -6.65
CA LEU A 199 -43.03 4.10 -6.10
C LEU A 199 -44.46 4.21 -6.63
N ASP A 200 -45.05 5.41 -6.60
CA ASP A 200 -46.43 5.62 -7.07
C ASP A 200 -46.53 5.47 -8.60
N ALA A 201 -45.56 5.95 -9.36
CA ALA A 201 -45.48 5.71 -10.80
C ALA A 201 -45.45 4.21 -11.14
N PHE A 202 -44.66 3.43 -10.39
CA PHE A 202 -44.58 1.98 -10.58
C PHE A 202 -45.89 1.25 -10.22
N ARG A 203 -46.66 1.75 -9.23
CA ARG A 203 -47.98 1.20 -8.87
C ARG A 203 -49.02 1.41 -9.98
N HIS A 204 -48.96 2.55 -10.67
CA HIS A 204 -49.93 2.89 -11.71
C HIS A 204 -49.56 2.29 -13.07
N THR A 205 -48.27 2.07 -13.34
CA THR A 205 -47.79 1.43 -14.56
C THR A 205 -46.69 0.42 -14.24
N PRO A 206 -47.03 -0.83 -13.89
CA PRO A 206 -46.06 -1.88 -13.65
C PRO A 206 -45.52 -2.41 -14.99
N SER A 207 -44.67 -1.62 -15.66
CA SER A 207 -43.90 -2.08 -16.81
C SER A 207 -42.46 -1.58 -16.71
N PRO A 208 -41.45 -2.46 -16.76
CA PRO A 208 -40.06 -2.04 -16.72
C PRO A 208 -39.71 -1.43 -18.07
N ALA A 209 -39.65 -0.10 -18.15
CA ALA A 209 -38.91 0.53 -19.22
C ALA A 209 -37.43 0.28 -18.95
N LEU A 210 -36.89 -0.83 -19.49
CA LEU A 210 -35.44 -0.97 -19.63
C LEU A 210 -34.94 0.28 -20.37
N PRO A 211 -33.99 1.06 -19.82
CA PRO A 211 -33.31 2.06 -20.63
C PRO A 211 -32.53 1.28 -21.69
N THR A 212 -32.98 1.39 -22.94
CA THR A 212 -32.17 1.04 -24.10
C THR A 212 -30.86 1.80 -23.97
N ARG A 213 -29.73 1.09 -24.01
CA ARG A 213 -28.42 1.71 -24.18
C ARG A 213 -28.45 2.52 -25.48
N GLY A 214 -28.63 3.83 -25.36
CA GLY A 214 -28.38 4.80 -26.42
C GLY A 214 -26.90 5.16 -26.41
N ARG A 215 -26.25 4.95 -27.56
CA ARG A 215 -24.90 5.44 -27.87
C ARG A 215 -24.90 6.97 -27.82
N GLU A 216 -23.84 7.55 -27.27
CA GLU A 216 -22.84 8.39 -27.96
C GLU A 216 -21.56 8.45 -27.13
#